data_AF-A0A375IT06-F1
#
_entry.id   AF-A0A375IT06-F1
#
_cell.length_a   1.000
_cell.length_b   1.000
_cell.length_c   1.000
_cell.angle_alpha   90.00
_cell.angle_beta   90.00
_cell.angle_gamma   90.00
#
_symmetry.space_group_name_H-M   'P 1'
#
loop_
_entity.id
_entity.type
_entity.pdbx_description
1 polymer ?
#
loop_
_entity_poly.entity_id
_entity_poly.type
_entity_poly.pdbx_seq_one_letter_code
_entity_poly.pdbx_strand_id
1 'polypeptide(L)' 'MANYGLTMEELGAAGCFDPPPPPPPPPPPVVCYRNAEGLTWDRQGEMPSLLKRAVNAGQSVEFFRVG' A
#
# COMPACT_ATOMS: atom_id res chain seq x y z
N MET A 1 -5.87 30.02 -34.53
CA MET A 1 -5.93 28.63 -34.05
C MET A 1 -4.79 27.88 -34.74
N ALA A 2 -3.84 27.31 -34.00
CA ALA A 2 -2.72 26.57 -34.59
C ALA A 2 -3.23 25.21 -35.10
N ASN A 3 -3.02 24.94 -36.38
CA ASN A 3 -3.35 23.66 -37.01
C ASN A 3 -2.08 22.81 -37.04
N TYR A 4 -1.90 21.95 -36.03
CA TYR A 4 -0.63 21.25 -35.77
C TYR A 4 -0.30 20.11 -36.72
N GLY A 5 -1.03 19.94 -37.84
CA GLY A 5 -0.72 18.93 -38.86
C GLY A 5 -0.80 17.47 -38.41
N LEU A 6 -1.21 17.21 -37.17
CA LEU A 6 -1.29 15.87 -36.60
C LEU A 6 -2.44 15.09 -37.24
N THR A 7 -2.11 13.93 -37.80
CA THR A 7 -3.10 13.01 -38.37
C THR A 7 -3.61 12.03 -37.29
N MET A 8 -4.79 11.44 -37.53
CA MET A 8 -5.33 10.41 -36.63
C MET A 8 -4.40 9.20 -36.49
N GLU A 9 -3.61 8.91 -37.53
CA GLU A 9 -2.65 7.82 -37.55
C GLU A 9 -1.47 8.08 -36.61
N GLU A 10 -0.99 9.33 -36.53
CA GLU A 10 0.07 9.72 -35.59
C GLU A 10 -0.39 9.63 -34.13
N LEU A 11 -1.65 10.00 -33.86
CA LEU A 11 -2.27 9.82 -32.54
C LEU A 11 -2.41 8.33 -32.17
N GLY A 12 -2.75 7.48 -33.14
CA GLY A 12 -2.78 6.03 -32.97
C GLY A 12 -1.39 5.43 -32.73
N ALA A 13 -0.38 5.85 -33.49
CA ALA A 13 1.00 5.39 -33.36
C ALA A 13 1.63 5.81 -32.02
N ALA A 14 1.21 6.96 -31.47
CA ALA A 14 1.59 7.41 -30.13
C ALA A 14 0.90 6.64 -28.99
N GLY A 15 0.00 5.70 -29.31
CA GLY A 15 -0.75 4.93 -28.31
C GLY A 15 -1.76 5.76 -27.53
N CYS A 16 -2.21 6.90 -28.10
CA CYS A 16 -3.10 7.83 -27.41
C CYS A 16 -4.49 7.22 -27.07
N PHE A 17 -4.82 6.08 -27.68
CA PHE A 17 -6.05 5.31 -27.46
C PHE A 17 -5.80 3.95 -26.80
N ASP A 18 -4.56 3.61 -26.46
CA ASP A 18 -4.26 2.37 -25.76
C ASP A 18 -4.90 2.40 -24.37
N PRO A 19 -5.57 1.33 -23.92
CA PRO A 19 -6.07 1.27 -22.56
C PRO A 19 -4.91 1.46 -21.58
N PRO A 20 -5.12 2.18 -20.46
CA PRO A 20 -4.07 2.32 -19.47
C PRO A 20 -3.62 0.93 -19.00
N PRO A 21 -2.33 0.74 -18.70
CA PRO A 21 -1.84 -0.53 -18.17
C PRO A 21 -2.66 -0.90 -16.93
N PRO A 22 -2.92 -2.20 -16.72
CA PRO A 22 -3.68 -2.63 -15.55
C PRO A 22 -3.01 -2.10 -14.28
N PRO A 23 -3.80 -1.66 -13.28
CA PRO A 23 -3.23 -1.23 -12.02
C PRO A 23 -2.37 -2.36 -11.43
N PRO A 24 -1.27 -2.02 -10.75
CA PRO A 24 -0.49 -3.03 -10.04
C PRO A 24 -1.40 -3.78 -9.05
N PRO A 25 -1.13 -5.06 -8.79
CA PRO A 25 -1.89 -5.80 -7.79
C PRO A 25 -1.82 -5.06 -6.45
N PRO A 26 -2.91 -5.05 -5.66
CA PRO A 26 -2.86 -4.45 -4.33
C PRO A 26 -1.76 -5.14 -3.51
N PRO A 27 -1.02 -4.39 -2.67
CA PRO A 27 -0.07 -5.02 -1.78
C PRO A 27 -0.79 -6.06 -0.91
N PRO A 28 -0.11 -7.15 -0.51
CA PRO A 28 -0.69 -8.11 0.41
C PRO A 28 -1.15 -7.38 1.68
N PRO A 29 -2.26 -7.81 2.32
CA PRO A 29 -2.75 -7.18 3.53
C PRO A 29 -1.64 -7.22 4.58
N VAL A 30 -1.10 -6.04 4.89
CA VAL A 30 -0.07 -5.90 5.90
C VAL A 30 -0.77 -6.04 7.24
N VAL A 31 -0.37 -7.06 8.01
CA VAL A 31 -0.99 -7.31 9.30
C VAL A 31 -0.53 -6.22 10.27
N CYS A 32 -1.42 -5.27 10.53
CA CYS A 32 -1.17 -4.20 11.46
C CYS A 32 -1.47 -4.66 12.89
N TYR A 33 -0.71 -4.18 13.85
CA TYR A 33 -0.93 -4.38 15.28
C TYR A 33 -1.09 -3.01 15.93
N ARG A 34 -2.18 -2.75 16.64
CA ARG A 34 -2.47 -1.48 17.29
C ARG A 34 -2.75 -1.67 18.78
N ASN A 35 -2.25 -0.75 19.61
CA ASN A 35 -2.57 -0.73 21.04
C ASN A 35 -3.59 0.36 21.41
N ALA A 36 -3.96 0.38 22.70
CA ALA A 36 -4.90 1.36 23.25
C ALA A 36 -4.42 2.82 23.12
N GLU A 37 -3.10 3.05 23.06
CA GLU A 37 -2.51 4.38 22.87
C GLU A 37 -2.48 4.81 21.40
N GLY A 38 -2.91 3.94 20.47
CA GLY A 38 -2.98 4.24 19.05
C GLY A 38 -1.69 4.00 18.26
N LEU A 39 -0.65 3.45 18.89
CA LEU A 39 0.58 3.05 18.20
C LEU A 39 0.32 1.83 17.33
N THR A 40 0.77 1.88 16.08
CA THR A 40 0.61 0.82 15.08
C THR A 40 1.94 0.21 14.67
N TRP A 41 1.96 -1.10 14.44
CA TRP A 41 3.11 -1.84 13.90
C TRP A 41 2.67 -2.79 12.81
N ASP A 42 3.24 -2.66 11.62
CA ASP A 42 2.86 -3.37 10.39
C ASP A 42 3.59 -4.72 10.19
N ARG A 43 4.12 -5.31 11.27
CA ARG A 43 5.09 -6.44 11.29
C ARG A 43 6.40 -6.20 10.56
N GLN A 44 6.59 -5.08 9.87
CA GLN A 44 7.86 -4.77 9.24
C GLN A 44 8.77 -4.06 10.25
N GLY A 45 10.06 -4.38 10.21
CA GLY A 45 11.05 -3.75 11.08
C GLY A 45 11.06 -4.26 12.52
N GLU A 46 11.67 -3.48 13.42
CA GLU A 46 11.87 -3.87 14.81
C GLU A 46 10.55 -3.82 15.61
N MET A 47 10.26 -4.88 16.37
CA MET A 47 9.11 -4.92 17.26
C MET A 47 9.18 -3.78 18.30
N PRO A 48 8.16 -2.90 18.40
CA PRO A 48 8.22 -1.74 19.30
C PRO A 48 8.25 -2.16 20.77
N SER A 49 8.87 -1.33 21.60
CA SER A 49 9.08 -1.57 23.05
C SER A 49 7.78 -1.88 23.81
N LEU A 50 6.68 -1.25 23.41
CA LEU A 50 5.35 -1.54 23.93
C LEU A 50 4.92 -3.00 23.67
N LEU A 51 5.06 -3.48 22.43
CA LEU A 51 4.69 -4.85 22.06
C LEU A 51 5.62 -5.85 22.77
N LYS A 52 6.93 -5.53 22.85
CA LYS A 52 7.91 -6.28 23.63
C LYS A 52 7.48 -6.40 25.10
N ARG A 53 6.99 -5.31 25.71
CA ARG A 53 6.50 -5.31 27.10
C ARG A 53 5.25 -6.17 27.26
N ALA A 54 4.29 -6.07 26.34
CA ALA A 54 3.07 -6.88 26.37
C ALA A 54 3.39 -8.38 26.25
N VAL A 55 4.24 -8.75 25.28
CA VAL A 55 4.68 -10.13 25.09
C VAL A 55 5.46 -10.65 26.30
N ASN A 56 6.35 -9.83 26.88
CA ASN A 56 7.07 -10.18 28.10
C ASN A 56 6.14 -10.36 29.31
N ALA A 57 5.00 -9.65 29.35
CA ALA A 57 3.94 -9.83 30.34
C ALA A 57 3.02 -11.03 30.06
N GLY A 58 3.30 -11.83 29.03
CA GLY A 58 2.52 -13.03 28.66
C GLY A 58 1.30 -12.74 27.77
N GLN A 59 1.13 -11.52 27.26
CA GLN A 59 0.08 -11.20 26.29
C GLN A 59 0.49 -11.63 24.89
N SER A 60 -0.38 -12.32 24.18
CA SER A 60 -0.17 -12.69 22.78
C SER A 60 -0.26 -11.46 21.88
N VAL A 61 0.70 -11.32 20.97
CA VAL A 61 0.72 -10.21 19.99
C VAL A 61 -0.56 -10.14 19.15
N GLU A 62 -1.20 -11.29 18.90
CA GLU A 62 -2.47 -11.39 18.18
C GLU A 62 -3.61 -10.58 18.82
N PHE A 63 -3.58 -10.30 20.13
CA PHE A 63 -4.57 -9.42 20.78
C PHE A 63 -4.53 -7.99 20.23
N PHE A 64 -3.37 -7.55 19.75
CA PHE A 64 -3.17 -6.23 19.17
C PHE A 64 -3.44 -6.21 17.67
N ARG A 65 -3.70 -7.37 17.04
CA ARG A 65 -3.87 -7.44 15.59
C ARG A 65 -5.10 -6.67 15.14
N VAL A 66 -4.90 -5.79 14.15
CA VAL A 66 -5.94 -5.05 13.43
C VAL A 66 -5.91 -5.51 11.98
N GLY A 67 -7.05 -6.04 11.54
CA GLY A 67 -7.28 -6.54 10.18
C GLY A 67 -8.75 -6.44 9.83
#